data_AF-A0A976P7Q3-F1
#
_entry.id   AF-A0A976P7Q3-F1
#
_cell.length_a   1.000
_cell.length_b   1.000
_cell.length_c   1.000
_cell.angle_alpha   90.00
_cell.angle_beta   90.00
_cell.angle_gamma   90.00
#
_symmetry.space_group_name_H-M   'P 1'
#
loop_
_entity.id
_entity.type
_entity.pdbx_description
1 polymer ?
#
loop_
_entity_poly.entity_id
_entity_poly.type
_entity_poly.pdbx_seq_one_letter_code
_entity_poly.pdbx_strand_id
1 'polypeptide(L)'
;MRPDPVPLPSDDSVVPVRLCPLTLRRKIADELDQLREDMEDLGVQLCLDEQVMLRCMTHLQRLDELGQRSIWLAELLRSDDPASVIADITLQSLADRLAKPDDGKKGP
;
A
#
# COMPACT_ATOMS: atom_id res chain seq x y z
N MET A 1 -8.32 55.82 27.95
CA MET A 1 -7.36 55.08 27.09
C MET A 1 -7.92 53.68 26.94
N ARG A 2 -8.49 53.34 25.77
CA ARG A 2 -8.99 51.98 25.50
C ARG A 2 -7.79 51.14 25.01
N PRO A 3 -7.58 49.91 25.51
CA PRO A 3 -6.52 49.05 25.01
C PRO A 3 -6.85 48.62 23.57
N ASP A 4 -5.83 48.63 22.71
CA ASP A 4 -5.94 48.15 21.33
C ASP A 4 -6.37 46.67 21.28
N PRO A 5 -7.17 46.27 20.28
CA PRO A 5 -7.53 44.86 20.11
C PRO A 5 -6.29 44.05 19.76
N VAL A 6 -6.01 43.03 20.59
CA VAL A 6 -4.98 42.03 20.33
C VAL A 6 -5.31 41.30 19.03
N PRO A 7 -4.37 41.17 18.06
CA PRO A 7 -4.61 40.38 16.87
C PRO A 7 -4.76 38.91 17.28
N LEU A 8 -5.88 38.29 16.92
CA LEU A 8 -6.05 36.85 17.05
C LEU A 8 -5.03 36.14 16.17
N PRO A 9 -4.40 35.04 16.65
CA PRO A 9 -3.49 34.25 15.83
C PRO A 9 -4.27 33.68 14.64
N SER A 10 -3.80 33.97 13.43
CA SER A 10 -4.34 33.42 12.19
C SER A 10 -4.34 31.90 12.23
N ASP A 11 -5.54 31.34 12.14
CA ASP A 11 -5.84 29.91 12.13
C ASP A 11 -5.50 29.30 10.75
N ASP A 12 -4.21 29.32 10.40
CA ASP A 12 -3.71 28.81 9.12
C ASP A 12 -2.53 27.86 9.30
N SER A 13 -2.46 27.19 10.45
CA SER A 13 -1.59 26.03 10.63
C SER A 13 -2.31 24.78 10.12
N VAL A 14 -2.81 24.84 8.88
CA VAL A 14 -3.04 23.62 8.10
C VAL A 14 -1.66 23.07 7.83
N VAL A 15 -1.18 22.20 8.71
CA VAL A 15 0.00 21.37 8.46
C VAL A 15 -0.19 20.77 7.06
N PRO A 16 0.64 21.13 6.06
CA PRO A 16 0.50 20.52 4.76
C PRO A 16 0.74 19.03 4.96
N VAL A 17 -0.28 18.23 4.67
CA VAL A 17 -0.15 16.78 4.54
C VAL A 17 1.07 16.58 3.66
N ARG A 18 2.17 16.07 4.22
CA ARG A 18 3.41 15.91 3.48
C ARG A 18 3.16 14.81 2.45
N LEU A 19 2.79 15.23 1.25
CA LEU A 19 2.72 14.38 0.07
C LEU A 19 4.05 13.62 -0.01
N CYS A 20 3.98 12.30 -0.01
CA CYS A 20 5.14 11.47 -0.24
C CYS A 20 5.77 11.90 -1.57
N PRO A 21 7.04 12.37 -1.59
CA PRO A 21 7.66 12.83 -2.82
C PRO A 21 7.59 11.76 -3.90
N LEU A 22 7.35 12.14 -5.16
CA LEU A 22 7.27 11.20 -6.29
C LEU A 22 8.46 10.25 -6.34
N THR A 23 9.65 10.76 -6.01
CA THR A 23 10.89 10.00 -5.93
C THR A 23 10.87 8.95 -4.82
N LEU A 24 10.27 9.25 -3.66
CA LEU A 24 10.11 8.30 -2.57
C LEU A 24 9.05 7.24 -2.91
N ARG A 25 7.93 7.64 -3.54
CA ARG A 25 6.92 6.67 -4.03
C ARG A 25 7.53 5.64 -4.97
N ARG A 26 8.33 6.10 -5.94
CA ARG A 26 9.05 5.21 -6.88
C ARG A 26 10.01 4.28 -6.16
N LYS A 27 10.84 4.80 -5.25
CA LYS A 27 11.76 3.97 -4.47
C LYS A 27 11.03 2.89 -3.67
N ILE A 28 9.91 3.21 -3.04
CA ILE A 28 9.11 2.21 -2.31
C ILE A 28 8.53 1.17 -3.27
N ALA A 29 8.06 1.59 -4.45
CA ALA A 29 7.59 0.65 -5.47
C ALA A 29 8.70 -0.30 -5.94
N ASP A 30 9.92 0.20 -6.11
CA ASP A 30 11.08 -0.61 -6.50
C ASP A 30 11.44 -1.63 -5.40
N GLU A 31 11.38 -1.24 -4.12
CA GLU A 31 11.58 -2.16 -2.99
C GLU A 31 10.47 -3.23 -2.92
N LEU A 32 9.21 -2.88 -3.25
CA LEU A 32 8.12 -3.85 -3.33
C LEU A 32 8.33 -4.88 -4.46
N ASP A 33 8.89 -4.46 -5.59
CA ASP A 33 9.27 -5.37 -6.66
C ASP A 33 10.41 -6.30 -6.22
N GLN A 34 11.42 -5.79 -5.52
CA GLN A 34 12.49 -6.63 -4.98
C GLN A 34 11.95 -7.67 -3.99
N LEU A 35 11.05 -7.26 -3.08
CA LEU A 35 10.41 -8.19 -2.15
C LEU A 35 9.60 -9.26 -2.88
N ARG A 36 8.97 -8.92 -4.01
CA ARG A 36 8.26 -9.89 -4.85
C ARG A 36 9.21 -10.91 -5.44
N GLU A 37 10.34 -10.46 -6.01
CA GLU A 37 11.37 -11.36 -6.55
C GLU A 37 11.89 -12.32 -5.46
N ASP A 38 12.19 -11.80 -4.26
CA ASP A 38 12.63 -12.62 -3.14
C ASP A 38 11.56 -13.68 -2.74
N MET A 39 10.28 -13.30 -2.74
CA MET A 39 9.17 -14.22 -2.47
C MET A 39 9.02 -15.29 -3.56
N GLU A 40 9.18 -14.92 -4.83
CA GLU A 40 9.14 -15.85 -5.96
C GLU A 40 10.29 -16.85 -5.91
N ASP A 41 11.51 -16.38 -5.65
CA ASP A 41 12.69 -17.23 -5.49
C ASP A 41 12.51 -18.22 -4.34
N LEU A 42 12.04 -17.76 -3.17
CA LEU A 42 11.72 -18.63 -2.05
C LEU A 42 10.64 -19.66 -2.41
N GLY A 43 9.60 -19.24 -3.11
CA GLY A 43 8.53 -20.12 -3.58
C GLY A 43 9.04 -21.21 -4.52
N VAL A 44 9.90 -20.85 -5.47
CA VAL A 44 10.55 -21.80 -6.39
C VAL A 44 11.38 -22.80 -5.60
N GLN A 45 12.26 -22.35 -4.69
CA GLN A 45 13.11 -23.25 -3.89
C GLN A 45 12.27 -24.23 -3.05
N LEU A 46 11.18 -23.78 -2.45
CA LEU A 46 10.28 -24.65 -1.66
C LEU A 46 9.51 -25.65 -2.53
N CYS A 47 9.19 -25.29 -3.77
CA CYS A 47 8.51 -26.18 -4.72
C CYS A 47 9.44 -27.26 -5.32
N LEU A 48 10.77 -27.12 -5.21
CA LEU A 48 11.71 -28.14 -5.69
C LEU A 48 11.71 -29.42 -4.83
N ASP A 49 11.25 -29.34 -3.58
CA ASP A 49 11.03 -30.50 -2.72
C ASP A 49 9.53 -30.82 -2.68
N GLU A 50 9.15 -31.93 -3.33
CA GLU A 50 7.75 -32.36 -3.44
C GLU A 50 7.09 -32.57 -2.07
N GLN A 51 7.80 -33.11 -1.07
CA GLN A 51 7.22 -33.31 0.25
C GLN A 51 6.98 -32.00 0.98
N VAL A 52 7.90 -31.04 0.84
CA VAL A 52 7.72 -29.69 1.39
C VAL A 52 6.57 -28.98 0.68
N MET A 53 6.53 -29.03 -0.66
CA MET A 53 5.47 -28.43 -1.46
C MET A 53 4.09 -28.93 -1.03
N LEU A 54 3.89 -30.25 -0.95
CA LEU A 54 2.61 -30.85 -0.58
C LEU A 54 2.22 -30.49 0.86
N ARG A 55 3.17 -30.53 1.80
CA ARG A 55 2.91 -30.20 3.21
C ARG A 55 2.64 -28.71 3.43
N CYS A 56 3.27 -27.85 2.64
CA CYS A 56 3.24 -26.40 2.80
C CYS A 56 2.39 -25.69 1.74
N MET A 57 1.57 -26.40 0.97
CA MET A 57 0.83 -25.86 -0.18
C MET A 57 0.03 -24.58 0.17
N THR A 58 -0.64 -24.55 1.32
CA THR A 58 -1.37 -23.36 1.79
C THR A 58 -0.45 -22.18 2.12
N HIS A 59 0.76 -22.45 2.63
CA HIS A 59 1.76 -21.39 2.87
C HIS A 59 2.33 -20.86 1.55
N LEU A 60 2.53 -21.73 0.55
CA LEU A 60 2.96 -21.34 -0.79
C LEU A 60 1.91 -20.49 -1.51
N GLN A 61 0.63 -20.85 -1.40
CA GLN A 61 -0.47 -20.02 -1.91
C GLN A 61 -0.51 -18.64 -1.23
N ARG A 62 -0.24 -18.59 0.08
CA ARG A 62 -0.16 -17.32 0.80
C ARG A 62 1.06 -16.50 0.39
N LEU A 63 2.18 -17.15 0.07
CA LEU A 63 3.38 -16.48 -0.45
C LEU A 63 3.10 -15.87 -1.83
N ASP A 64 2.41 -16.60 -2.71
CA ASP A 64 1.94 -16.09 -4.01
C ASP A 64 0.99 -14.89 -3.84
N GLU A 65 0.02 -14.97 -2.92
CA GLU A 65 -0.88 -13.84 -2.63
C GLU A 65 -0.09 -12.61 -2.16
N LEU A 66 0.95 -12.78 -1.34
CA LEU A 66 1.81 -11.66 -0.92
C LEU A 66 2.58 -11.06 -2.11
N GLY A 67 3.07 -11.89 -3.04
CA GLY A 67 3.69 -11.45 -4.29
C GLY A 67 2.73 -10.62 -5.14
N GLN A 68 1.53 -11.12 -5.38
CA GLN A 68 0.48 -10.40 -6.12
C GLN A 68 0.10 -9.08 -5.45
N ARG A 69 0.01 -9.05 -4.12
CA ARG A 69 -0.21 -7.81 -3.37
C ARG A 69 0.92 -6.81 -3.57
N SER A 70 2.16 -7.27 -3.58
CA SER A 70 3.33 -6.41 -3.79
C SER A 70 3.27 -5.73 -5.15
N ILE A 71 2.92 -6.47 -6.20
CA ILE A 71 2.73 -5.95 -7.57
C ILE A 71 1.73 -4.79 -7.57
N TRP A 72 0.53 -5.02 -7.05
CA TRP A 72 -0.53 -4.00 -7.07
C TRP A 72 -0.19 -2.77 -6.25
N LEU A 73 0.49 -2.94 -5.11
CA LEU A 73 0.94 -1.81 -4.30
C LEU A 73 2.05 -1.01 -4.98
N ALA A 74 2.98 -1.67 -5.68
CA ALA A 74 4.00 -1.00 -6.46
C ALA A 74 3.38 -0.20 -7.62
N GLU A 75 2.40 -0.78 -8.31
CA GLU A 75 1.67 -0.10 -9.40
C GLU A 75 0.90 1.13 -8.88
N LEU A 76 0.21 1.00 -7.74
CA LEU A 76 -0.47 2.13 -7.09
C LEU A 76 0.49 3.26 -6.73
N LEU A 77 1.68 2.93 -6.24
CA LEU A 77 2.69 3.92 -5.88
C LEU A 77 3.29 4.60 -7.11
N ARG A 78 3.35 3.93 -8.27
CA ARG A 78 3.84 4.51 -9.52
C ARG A 78 2.78 5.33 -10.25
N SER A 79 1.51 4.99 -10.08
CA SER A 79 0.41 5.62 -10.79
C SER A 79 0.22 7.09 -10.38
N ASP A 80 -0.16 7.90 -11.37
CA ASP A 80 -0.69 9.25 -11.17
C ASP A 80 -2.21 9.24 -10.94
N ASP A 81 -2.88 8.13 -11.24
CA ASP A 81 -4.30 7.85 -10.95
C ASP A 81 -4.46 6.50 -10.23
N PRO A 82 -4.34 6.47 -8.88
CA PRO A 82 -4.51 5.25 -8.10
C PRO A 82 -5.91 4.64 -8.18
N ALA A 83 -6.95 5.43 -8.50
CA ALA A 83 -8.32 4.93 -8.55
C ALA A 83 -8.53 3.98 -9.74
N SER A 84 -7.95 4.32 -10.91
CA SER A 84 -7.94 3.42 -12.07
C SER A 84 -7.21 2.11 -11.75
N VAL A 85 -6.08 2.17 -11.05
CA VAL A 85 -5.33 0.95 -10.69
C VAL A 85 -6.15 0.07 -9.75
N ILE A 86 -6.85 0.65 -8.76
CA ILE A 86 -7.72 -0.13 -7.86
C ILE A 86 -8.81 -0.90 -8.63
N ALA A 87 -9.36 -0.31 -9.69
CA ALA A 87 -10.36 -0.97 -10.54
C ALA A 87 -9.80 -2.18 -11.31
N ASP A 88 -8.50 -2.18 -11.60
CA ASP A 88 -7.81 -3.26 -12.33
C ASP A 88 -7.31 -4.39 -11.39
N ILE A 89 -7.33 -4.19 -10.07
CA ILE A 89 -6.85 -5.19 -9.10
C ILE A 89 -7.70 -6.46 -9.18
N THR A 90 -7.10 -7.54 -9.66
CA THR A 90 -7.73 -8.86 -9.74
C THR A 90 -7.79 -9.59 -8.39
N LEU A 91 -6.93 -9.20 -7.44
CA LEU A 91 -6.95 -9.72 -6.09
C LEU A 91 -8.07 -9.06 -5.27
N GLN A 92 -9.27 -9.66 -5.32
CA GLN A 92 -10.49 -9.09 -4.74
C GLN A 92 -10.32 -8.66 -3.28
N SER A 93 -9.61 -9.46 -2.46
CA SER A 93 -9.38 -9.14 -1.04
C SER A 93 -8.62 -7.81 -0.86
N LEU A 94 -7.71 -7.48 -1.78
CA LEU A 94 -6.96 -6.23 -1.79
C LEU A 94 -7.82 -5.09 -2.33
N ALA A 95 -8.49 -5.30 -3.46
CA ALA A 95 -9.40 -4.33 -4.06
C ALA A 95 -10.46 -3.86 -3.04
N ASP A 96 -11.11 -4.79 -2.34
CA ASP A 96 -12.12 -4.50 -1.33
C ASP A 96 -11.59 -3.66 -0.15
N ARG A 97 -10.32 -3.86 0.23
CA ARG A 97 -9.70 -3.07 1.30
C ARG A 97 -9.35 -1.67 0.85
N LEU A 98 -8.94 -1.49 -0.40
CA LEU A 98 -8.54 -0.21 -0.97
C LEU A 98 -9.73 0.64 -1.45
N ALA A 99 -10.81 0.00 -1.87
CA ALA A 99 -12.04 0.66 -2.32
C ALA A 99 -12.91 1.18 -1.16
N LYS A 100 -12.69 0.70 0.07
CA LYS A 100 -13.39 1.23 1.25
C LYS A 100 -12.94 2.66 1.50
N PRO A 101 -13.86 3.65 1.55
CA PRO A 101 -13.50 4.98 2.01
C PRO A 101 -12.93 4.86 3.43
N ASP A 102 -11.95 5.71 3.73
CA ASP A 102 -11.43 5.84 5.09
C ASP A 102 -12.60 6.37 5.96
N ASP A 103 -13.33 5.46 6.62
CA ASP A 103 -14.39 5.79 7.55
C ASP A 103 -13.73 6.46 8.77
N GLY A 104 -13.41 7.74 8.62
CA GLY A 104 -13.13 8.64 9.71
C GLY A 104 -14.33 8.56 10.65
N LYS A 105 -14.15 7.84 11.76
CA LYS A 105 -15.14 7.66 12.83
C LYS A 105 -16.06 8.87 12.95
N LYS A 106 -17.31 8.74 12.49
CA LYS A 106 -18.43 9.44 13.09
C LYS A 106 -19.15 8.42 13.96
N GLY A 107 -18.65 8.26 15.19
CA GLY A 107 -19.37 7.53 16.22
C GLY A 107 -20.71 8.23 16.50
N PRO A 108 -21.75 7.46 16.91
CA PRO A 108 -23.00 8.03 17.40
C PRO A 108 -22.79 8.91 18.64
#